data_AF-A0A0A9ZFP6-F1
#
_entry.id   AF-A0A0A9ZFP6-F1
#
_cell.length_a   1.000
_cell.length_b   1.000
_cell.length_c   1.000
_cell.angle_alpha   90.00
_cell.angle_beta   90.00
_cell.angle_gamma   90.00
#
_symmetry.space_group_name_H-M   'P 1'
#
loop_
_entity.id
_entity.type
_entity.pdbx_description
1 polymer ?
#
loop_
_entity_poly.entity_id
_entity_poly.type
_entity_poly.pdbx_seq_one_letter_code
_entity_poly.pdbx_strand_id
1 'polypeptide(L)'
;VSFKEGSRPLSDSAFRSYFGENQEEEEKAAVAIQAAFRGYQTRKEIQSSKMASDEPTKQQLEAEFSADDKELCHAATKIQASFRGHQARKDTATSSNAKVEELSKDMQKMAQEEELDIDLTDPELHKAATKIQASFRGHKRQK
;
A
#
# COMPACT_ATOMS: atom_id res chain seq x y z
N VAL A 1 28.25 16.32 -65.37
CA VAL A 1 27.46 15.08 -65.15
C VAL A 1 27.15 15.00 -63.66
N SER A 2 25.89 14.70 -63.36
CA SER A 2 25.23 14.74 -62.05
C SER A 2 25.97 13.97 -60.94
N PHE A 3 25.95 14.51 -59.73
CA PHE A 3 25.89 13.68 -58.52
C PHE A 3 24.73 14.20 -57.66
N LYS A 4 23.66 13.41 -57.67
CA LYS A 4 22.49 13.51 -56.79
C LYS A 4 22.80 12.70 -55.52
N GLU A 5 22.12 13.09 -54.46
CA GLU A 5 21.87 12.39 -53.20
C GLU A 5 22.87 12.60 -52.05
N GLY A 6 22.35 13.24 -51.00
CA GLY A 6 23.01 13.42 -49.70
C GLY A 6 22.04 14.09 -48.73
N SER A 7 21.17 13.27 -48.13
CA SER A 7 20.28 13.46 -46.97
C SER A 7 19.81 14.88 -46.60
N ARG A 8 18.49 15.07 -46.68
CA ARG A 8 17.80 16.18 -45.98
C ARG A 8 18.15 16.09 -44.49
N PRO A 9 18.51 17.19 -43.80
CA PRO A 9 18.64 17.15 -42.36
C PRO A 9 17.29 16.70 -41.77
N LEU A 10 17.32 15.71 -40.88
CA LEU A 10 16.18 15.34 -40.06
C LEU A 10 15.60 16.63 -39.47
N SER A 11 14.27 16.79 -39.49
CA SER A 11 13.64 17.99 -38.92
C SER A 11 14.08 18.16 -37.47
N ASP A 12 14.31 19.40 -37.03
CA ASP A 12 14.67 19.72 -35.62
C ASP A 12 13.73 19.03 -34.62
N SER A 13 12.47 18.80 -35.01
CA SER A 13 11.48 18.02 -34.26
C SER A 13 11.90 16.56 -34.01
N ALA A 14 12.37 15.84 -35.03
CA ALA A 14 12.79 14.45 -34.91
C ALA A 14 14.14 14.29 -34.18
N PHE A 15 15.04 15.26 -34.32
CA PHE A 15 16.29 15.29 -33.56
C PHE A 15 16.02 15.58 -32.07
N ARG A 16 15.14 16.54 -31.78
CA ARG A 16 14.76 16.91 -30.41
C ARG A 16 13.93 15.84 -29.71
N SER A 17 13.14 15.03 -30.43
CA SER A 17 12.41 13.90 -29.81
C SER A 17 13.36 12.76 -29.42
N TYR A 18 14.29 12.37 -30.31
CA TYR A 18 15.25 11.28 -30.02
C TYR A 18 16.27 11.65 -28.94
N PHE A 19 16.77 12.89 -28.92
CA PHE A 19 17.69 13.34 -27.86
C PHE A 19 16.98 13.81 -26.58
N GLY A 20 15.74 14.29 -26.68
CA GLY A 20 14.95 14.75 -25.53
C GLY A 20 14.42 13.63 -24.66
N GLU A 21 14.05 12.49 -25.24
CA GLU A 21 13.61 11.30 -24.47
C GLU A 21 14.77 10.68 -23.68
N ASN A 22 15.96 10.58 -24.28
CA ASN A 22 17.16 10.10 -23.59
C ASN A 22 17.57 11.05 -22.44
N GLN A 23 17.43 12.36 -22.63
CA GLN A 23 17.75 13.34 -21.59
C GLN A 23 16.81 13.22 -20.36
N GLU A 24 15.52 12.99 -20.57
CA GLU A 24 14.57 12.83 -19.46
C GLU A 24 14.86 11.55 -18.64
N GLU A 25 15.24 10.46 -19.29
CA GLU A 25 15.65 9.22 -18.61
C GLU A 25 16.96 9.40 -17.85
N GLU A 26 17.95 10.09 -18.44
CA GLU A 26 19.21 10.43 -17.78
C GLU A 26 19.00 11.32 -16.54
N GLU A 27 18.11 12.33 -16.65
CA GLU A 27 17.76 13.20 -15.53
C GLU A 27 17.08 12.42 -14.40
N LYS A 28 16.13 11.53 -14.73
CA LYS A 28 15.49 10.64 -13.74
C LYS A 28 16.51 9.72 -13.06
N ALA A 29 17.43 9.12 -13.84
CA ALA A 29 18.49 8.27 -13.31
C ALA A 29 19.43 9.06 -12.38
N ALA A 30 19.83 10.27 -12.77
CA ALA A 30 20.67 11.15 -11.97
C ALA A 30 19.97 11.53 -10.65
N VAL A 31 18.69 11.92 -10.70
CA VAL A 31 17.89 12.20 -9.50
C VAL A 31 17.80 10.98 -8.59
N ALA A 32 17.60 9.78 -9.15
CA ALA A 32 17.55 8.54 -8.39
C ALA A 32 18.90 8.24 -7.70
N ILE A 33 20.02 8.40 -8.41
CA ILE A 33 21.37 8.21 -7.84
C ILE A 33 21.64 9.24 -6.73
N GLN A 34 21.29 10.50 -6.94
CA GLN A 34 21.45 11.56 -5.95
C GLN A 34 20.61 11.29 -4.69
N ALA A 35 19.35 10.89 -4.86
CA ALA A 35 18.47 10.52 -3.76
C ALA A 35 19.03 9.33 -2.98
N ALA A 36 19.49 8.29 -3.69
CA ALA A 36 20.10 7.11 -3.09
C ALA A 36 21.36 7.46 -2.30
N PHE A 37 22.23 8.32 -2.84
CA PHE A 37 23.45 8.77 -2.18
C PHE A 37 23.17 9.61 -0.94
N ARG A 38 22.25 10.58 -1.01
CA ARG A 38 21.81 11.36 0.16
C ARG A 38 21.28 10.46 1.28
N GLY A 39 20.48 9.47 0.90
CA GLY A 39 19.99 8.46 1.85
C GLY A 39 21.11 7.59 2.43
N TYR A 40 22.09 7.20 1.61
CA TYR A 40 23.27 6.45 2.07
C TYR A 40 24.11 7.26 3.07
N GLN A 41 24.38 8.54 2.78
CA GLN A 41 25.12 9.43 3.68
C GLN A 41 24.43 9.56 5.04
N THR A 42 23.12 9.80 5.03
CA THR A 42 22.32 9.86 6.27
C THR A 42 22.41 8.55 7.06
N ARG A 43 22.26 7.39 6.40
CA ARG A 43 22.39 6.08 7.06
C ARG A 43 23.80 5.84 7.60
N LYS A 44 24.83 6.27 6.87
CA LYS A 44 26.23 6.14 7.29
C LYS A 44 26.53 6.99 8.53
N GLU A 45 26.03 8.22 8.58
CA GLU A 45 26.15 9.10 9.75
C GLU A 45 25.40 8.54 10.97
N ILE A 46 24.18 8.01 10.78
CA ILE A 46 23.43 7.32 11.84
C ILE A 46 24.20 6.07 12.29
N GLN A 47 24.78 5.29 11.39
CA GLN A 47 25.56 4.11 11.75
C GLN A 47 26.84 4.50 12.50
N SER A 48 27.57 5.53 12.05
CA SER A 48 28.77 6.00 12.75
C SER A 48 28.45 6.61 14.12
N SER A 49 27.34 7.32 14.25
CA SER A 49 26.89 7.84 15.56
C SER A 49 26.37 6.72 16.46
N LYS A 50 25.71 5.69 15.91
CA LYS A 50 25.30 4.51 16.67
C LYS A 50 26.48 3.69 17.18
N MET A 51 27.61 3.68 16.47
CA MET A 51 28.87 3.09 16.97
C MET A 51 29.63 4.00 17.96
N ALA A 52 29.29 5.29 18.03
CA ALA A 52 29.89 6.25 18.96
C ALA A 52 29.04 6.49 20.23
N SER A 53 27.75 6.14 20.18
CA SER A 53 26.84 6.08 21.33
C SER A 53 27.15 4.83 22.13
N ASP A 54 27.30 4.96 23.46
CA ASP A 54 27.31 3.84 24.39
C ASP A 54 25.99 3.08 24.21
N GLU A 55 26.01 2.00 23.43
CA GLU A 55 24.88 1.08 23.36
C GLU A 55 24.80 0.41 24.73
N PRO A 56 23.67 0.53 25.45
CA PRO A 56 23.56 -0.01 26.79
C PRO A 56 23.88 -1.50 26.73
N THR A 57 24.82 -1.92 27.57
CA THR A 57 25.19 -3.33 27.64
C THR A 57 23.97 -4.15 28.00
N LYS A 58 23.94 -5.40 27.54
CA LYS A 58 22.86 -6.34 27.84
C LYS A 58 22.52 -6.39 29.33
N GLN A 59 23.54 -6.30 30.19
CA GLN A 59 23.39 -6.29 31.65
C GLN A 59 22.68 -5.03 32.18
N GLN A 60 22.96 -3.85 31.60
CA GLN A 60 22.27 -2.61 31.93
C GLN A 60 20.79 -2.68 31.53
N LEU A 61 20.50 -3.23 30.35
CA LEU A 61 19.12 -3.45 29.89
C LEU A 61 18.37 -4.48 30.76
N GLU A 62 19.02 -5.57 31.16
CA GLU A 62 18.40 -6.56 32.07
C GLU A 62 18.15 -5.97 33.47
N ALA A 63 19.01 -5.07 33.94
CA ALA A 63 18.80 -4.37 35.20
C ALA A 63 17.63 -3.35 35.13
N GLU A 64 17.48 -2.67 34.00
CA GLU A 64 16.43 -1.67 33.79
C GLU A 64 15.06 -2.30 33.41
N PHE A 65 15.08 -3.44 32.72
CA PHE A 65 13.91 -4.21 32.28
C PHE A 65 13.91 -5.62 32.88
N SER A 66 13.87 -5.70 34.21
CA SER A 66 13.82 -6.99 34.89
C SER A 66 12.54 -7.76 34.56
N ALA A 67 12.69 -9.06 34.31
CA ALA A 67 11.55 -9.97 34.10
C ALA A 67 10.73 -10.22 35.38
N ASP A 68 11.27 -9.84 36.55
CA ASP A 68 10.56 -9.94 37.83
C ASP A 68 9.65 -8.73 38.10
N ASP A 69 9.78 -7.65 37.32
CA ASP A 69 8.91 -6.49 37.40
C ASP A 69 7.55 -6.80 36.75
N LYS A 70 6.55 -7.04 37.60
CA LYS A 70 5.19 -7.36 37.19
C LYS A 70 4.53 -6.25 36.39
N GLU A 71 4.83 -4.98 36.65
CA GLU A 71 4.24 -3.85 35.93
C GLU A 71 4.80 -3.77 34.51
N LEU A 72 6.12 -3.90 34.37
CA LEU A 72 6.79 -3.97 33.07
C LEU A 72 6.29 -5.17 32.25
N CYS A 73 6.20 -6.36 32.85
CA CYS A 73 5.67 -7.53 32.17
C CYS A 73 4.21 -7.33 31.71
N HIS A 74 3.38 -6.71 32.54
CA HIS A 74 1.98 -6.45 32.18
C HIS A 74 1.86 -5.45 31.02
N ALA A 75 2.64 -4.36 31.07
CA ALA A 75 2.71 -3.37 30.01
C ALA A 75 3.21 -3.99 28.69
N ALA A 76 4.29 -4.76 28.74
CA ALA A 76 4.85 -5.47 27.58
C ALA A 76 3.81 -6.42 26.97
N THR A 77 3.12 -7.21 27.79
CA THR A 77 2.05 -8.12 27.35
C THR A 77 0.94 -7.35 26.63
N LYS A 78 0.52 -6.19 27.17
CA LYS A 78 -0.53 -5.36 26.58
C LYS A 78 -0.12 -4.80 25.20
N ILE A 79 1.12 -4.33 25.08
CA ILE A 79 1.68 -3.83 23.82
C ILE A 79 1.73 -4.96 22.78
N GLN A 80 2.26 -6.13 23.15
CA GLN A 80 2.36 -7.30 22.29
C GLN A 80 0.99 -7.79 21.83
N ALA A 81 0.02 -7.88 22.74
CA ALA A 81 -1.34 -8.28 22.42
C ALA A 81 -2.03 -7.29 21.47
N SER A 82 -1.87 -5.98 21.71
CA SER A 82 -2.40 -4.92 20.86
C SER A 82 -1.81 -5.00 19.44
N PHE A 83 -0.49 -5.14 19.34
CA PHE A 83 0.21 -5.25 18.06
C PHE A 83 -0.21 -6.50 17.28
N ARG A 84 -0.25 -7.67 17.92
CA ARG A 84 -0.72 -8.91 17.28
C ARG A 84 -2.16 -8.76 16.79
N GLY A 85 -3.03 -8.13 17.58
CA GLY A 85 -4.39 -7.83 17.18
C GLY A 85 -4.47 -6.85 15.99
N HIS A 86 -3.61 -5.83 15.97
CA HIS A 86 -3.53 -4.88 14.85
C HIS A 86 -3.09 -5.58 13.56
N GLN A 87 -2.06 -6.43 13.61
CA GLN A 87 -1.58 -7.19 12.46
C GLN A 87 -2.69 -8.09 11.89
N ALA A 88 -3.36 -8.89 12.75
CA ALA A 88 -4.48 -9.73 12.32
C ALA A 88 -5.61 -8.91 11.65
N ARG A 89 -5.97 -7.76 12.23
CA ARG A 89 -7.00 -6.88 11.64
C ARG A 89 -6.54 -6.31 10.30
N LYS A 90 -5.28 -5.88 10.19
CA LYS A 90 -4.72 -5.35 8.94
C LYS A 90 -4.77 -6.39 7.83
N ASP A 91 -4.38 -7.62 8.11
CA ASP A 91 -4.37 -8.72 7.13
C ASP A 91 -5.79 -9.10 6.68
N THR A 92 -6.77 -9.08 7.60
CA THR A 92 -8.18 -9.27 7.23
C THR A 92 -8.76 -8.09 6.48
N ALA A 93 -8.37 -6.84 6.80
CA ALA A 93 -8.86 -5.65 6.11
C ALA A 93 -8.39 -5.64 4.65
N THR A 94 -7.10 -5.92 4.40
CA THR A 94 -6.56 -6.01 3.04
C THR A 94 -7.18 -7.16 2.25
N SER A 95 -7.32 -8.34 2.86
CA SER A 95 -7.94 -9.51 2.22
C SER A 95 -9.44 -9.33 1.97
N SER A 96 -10.15 -8.68 2.89
CA SER A 96 -11.58 -8.40 2.74
C SER A 96 -11.84 -7.39 1.64
N ASN A 97 -10.97 -6.39 1.45
CA ASN A 97 -11.12 -5.42 0.38
C ASN A 97 -10.93 -6.08 -0.99
N ALA A 98 -9.92 -6.94 -1.13
CA ALA A 98 -9.71 -7.73 -2.35
C ALA A 98 -10.90 -8.67 -2.65
N LYS A 99 -11.45 -9.32 -1.62
CA LYS A 99 -12.59 -10.24 -1.78
C LYS A 99 -13.91 -9.52 -2.05
N VAL A 100 -14.10 -8.30 -1.54
CA VAL A 100 -15.27 -7.47 -1.84
C VAL A 100 -15.27 -7.04 -3.30
N GLU A 101 -14.10 -6.72 -3.88
CA GLU A 101 -13.98 -6.39 -5.32
C GLU A 101 -14.22 -7.61 -6.22
N GLU A 102 -13.84 -8.82 -5.80
CA GLU A 102 -14.15 -10.05 -6.53
C GLU A 102 -15.66 -10.35 -6.48
N LEU A 103 -16.26 -10.30 -5.28
CA LEU A 103 -17.69 -10.52 -5.08
C LEU A 103 -18.56 -9.47 -5.79
N SER A 104 -18.13 -8.20 -5.88
CA SER A 104 -18.86 -7.16 -6.59
C SER A 104 -18.92 -7.44 -8.09
N LYS A 105 -17.82 -7.94 -8.66
CA LYS A 105 -17.72 -8.31 -10.07
C LYS A 105 -18.56 -9.54 -10.42
N ASP A 106 -18.57 -10.55 -9.54
CA ASP A 106 -19.42 -11.73 -9.69
C ASP A 106 -20.91 -11.38 -9.56
N MET A 107 -21.27 -10.50 -8.64
CA MET A 107 -22.64 -10.02 -8.46
C MET A 107 -23.12 -9.20 -9.68
N GLN A 108 -22.25 -8.40 -10.29
CA GLN A 108 -22.54 -7.70 -11.55
C GLN A 108 -22.74 -8.65 -12.74
N LYS A 109 -21.99 -9.75 -12.80
CA LYS A 109 -22.17 -10.77 -13.84
C LYS A 109 -23.49 -11.52 -13.70
N MET A 110 -23.83 -11.97 -12.49
CA MET A 110 -25.11 -12.66 -12.27
C MET A 110 -26.30 -11.75 -12.57
N ALA A 111 -26.21 -10.45 -12.25
CA ALA A 111 -27.23 -9.47 -12.60
C ALA A 111 -27.36 -9.19 -14.12
N GLN A 112 -26.35 -9.54 -14.94
CA GLN A 112 -26.39 -9.41 -16.39
C GLN A 112 -26.85 -10.70 -17.10
N GLU A 113 -26.59 -11.87 -16.53
CA GLU A 113 -27.04 -13.17 -17.08
C GLU A 113 -28.48 -13.53 -16.67
N GLU A 114 -28.98 -13.00 -15.56
CA GLU A 114 -30.32 -13.24 -15.05
C GLU A 114 -31.17 -11.95 -15.16
N GLU A 115 -31.77 -11.68 -16.32
CA GLU A 115 -32.94 -10.79 -16.41
C GLU A 115 -34.12 -11.46 -15.69
N LEU A 116 -34.12 -11.39 -14.36
CA LEU A 116 -35.23 -11.87 -13.54
C LEU A 116 -36.42 -10.93 -13.74
N ASP A 117 -37.55 -11.48 -14.18
CA ASP A 117 -38.85 -10.82 -14.20
C ASP A 117 -39.38 -10.71 -12.76
N ILE A 118 -38.85 -9.74 -12.00
CA ILE A 118 -39.13 -9.56 -10.58
C ILE A 118 -40.39 -8.70 -10.43
N ASP A 119 -41.44 -9.28 -9.84
CA ASP A 119 -42.63 -8.53 -9.45
C ASP A 119 -42.32 -7.61 -8.26
N LEU A 120 -42.16 -6.31 -8.54
CA LEU A 120 -41.91 -5.27 -7.55
C LEU A 120 -43.08 -5.09 -6.55
N THR A 121 -44.26 -5.63 -6.84
CA THR A 121 -45.42 -5.55 -5.96
C THR A 121 -45.54 -6.71 -4.98
N ASP A 122 -44.67 -7.73 -5.10
CA ASP A 122 -44.67 -8.87 -4.20
C ASP A 122 -44.39 -8.45 -2.73
N PRO A 123 -45.32 -8.76 -1.79
CA PRO A 123 -45.11 -8.51 -0.37
C PRO A 123 -43.93 -9.28 0.23
N GLU A 124 -43.56 -10.46 -0.30
CA GLU A 124 -42.42 -11.22 0.22
C GLU A 124 -41.08 -10.60 -0.17
N LEU A 125 -40.94 -10.13 -1.42
CA LEU A 125 -39.79 -9.36 -1.89
C LEU A 125 -39.54 -8.12 -1.02
N HIS A 126 -40.58 -7.33 -0.72
CA HIS A 126 -40.44 -6.14 0.12
C HIS A 126 -39.96 -6.48 1.55
N LYS A 127 -40.48 -7.56 2.15
CA LYS A 127 -40.04 -8.03 3.46
C LYS A 127 -38.57 -8.45 3.45
N ALA A 128 -38.15 -9.19 2.43
CA ALA A 128 -36.77 -9.63 2.26
C ALA A 128 -35.82 -8.43 2.08
N ALA A 129 -36.16 -7.49 1.19
CA ALA A 129 -35.39 -6.28 0.96
C ALA A 129 -35.24 -5.46 2.25
N THR A 130 -36.34 -5.26 2.99
CA THR A 130 -36.33 -4.53 4.27
C THR A 130 -35.41 -5.21 5.28
N LYS A 131 -35.40 -6.55 5.35
CA LYS A 131 -34.53 -7.31 6.25
C LYS A 131 -33.05 -7.16 5.90
N ILE A 132 -32.70 -7.21 4.61
CA ILE A 132 -31.33 -7.00 4.13
C ILE A 132 -30.87 -5.57 4.42
N GLN A 133 -31.71 -4.57 4.10
CA GLN A 133 -31.42 -3.16 4.36
C GLN A 133 -31.22 -2.87 5.85
N ALA A 134 -32.07 -3.44 6.73
CA ALA A 134 -31.93 -3.29 8.17
C ALA A 134 -30.62 -3.91 8.68
N SER A 135 -30.29 -5.12 8.22
CA SER A 135 -29.03 -5.80 8.55
C SER A 135 -27.82 -4.97 8.12
N PHE A 136 -27.81 -4.45 6.89
CA PHE A 136 -26.72 -3.63 6.36
C PHE A 136 -26.55 -2.31 7.11
N ARG A 137 -27.66 -1.63 7.43
CA ARG A 137 -27.65 -0.42 8.28
C ARG A 137 -27.06 -0.72 9.66
N GLY A 138 -27.33 -1.89 10.22
CA GLY A 138 -26.70 -2.38 11.45
C GLY A 138 -25.19 -2.54 11.30
N HIS A 139 -24.75 -3.23 10.25
CA HIS A 139 -23.33 -3.43 9.96
C HIS A 139 -22.56 -2.12 9.76
N LYS A 140 -23.15 -1.12 9.09
CA LYS A 140 -22.53 0.20 8.86
C LYS A 140 -22.26 0.99 10.15
N ARG A 141 -22.96 0.69 11.26
CA ARG A 141 -22.70 1.31 12.57
C ARG A 141 -21.61 0.61 13.38
N GLN A 142 -21.27 -0.63 13.02
CA GLN A 142 -20.28 -1.45 13.73
C GLN A 142 -18.88 -1.37 13.10
N LYS A 143 -18.78 -0.77 11.91
CA LYS A 143 -17.57 -0.62 11.11
C LYS A 143 -17.08 0.82 11.20
#